data_AF-M0AWN9-F1
#
_entry.id   AF-M0AWN9-F1
#
_cell.length_a   1.000
_cell.length_b   1.000
_cell.length_c   1.000
_cell.angle_alpha   90.00
_cell.angle_beta   90.00
_cell.angle_gamma   90.00
#
_symmetry.space_group_name_H-M   'P 1'
#
loop_
_entity.id
_entity.type
_entity.pdbx_description
1 polymer ?
#
loop_
_entity_poly.entity_id
_entity_poly.type
_entity_poly.pdbx_seq_one_letter_code
_entity_poly.pdbx_strand_id
1 'polypeptide(L)'
;MMSLHFREATDVYRKTWPFVLLQLAIGIAFALLGVIYLALVVWLGSLFLWGDGGGGILVVALVMLVALVSFAYIWRLIKRYVLYMVNAGHVAVIAHIVEEGEVPENQLSYGTTQVQEYFVSASGLYGVNVLVDAILKQFTRSIARVQELIPLPIPSELEALIDVLQKSIVLAVRYLDTAILAYMFVDRNDNRWASARDGVVLYGKTWKTVLGSTLLIVVGMYALSFVLATLLAPVAVALDVLPPAFELLSWVLVAGVVAVVHAGVVKPWVKTVVITTFLVEQREETTDSETMSWIEDRSDRFSELVEKAENDAPVDDDHPDAGRTPTPGEAA
;
A
#
# COMPACT_ATOMS: atom_id res chain seq x y z
N MET A 1 -10.40 17.34 17.68
CA MET A 1 -9.67 16.48 18.65
C MET A 1 -9.23 15.27 17.86
N MET A 2 -7.95 14.86 17.87
CA MET A 2 -7.53 13.66 17.11
C MET A 2 -8.19 12.41 17.71
N SER A 3 -9.27 11.92 17.13
CA SER A 3 -9.97 10.69 17.52
C SER A 3 -9.39 9.52 16.72
N LEU A 4 -8.37 8.89 17.28
CA LEU A 4 -8.01 7.55 16.85
C LEU A 4 -9.00 6.58 17.49
N HIS A 5 -9.86 5.97 16.67
CA HIS A 5 -10.83 4.95 17.08
C HIS A 5 -10.13 3.60 17.35
N PHE A 6 -9.03 3.65 18.12
CA PHE A 6 -8.12 2.54 18.35
C PHE A 6 -8.79 1.28 18.89
N ARG A 7 -9.74 1.47 19.80
CA ARG A 7 -10.43 0.35 20.46
C ARG A 7 -11.28 -0.41 19.45
N GLU A 8 -12.08 0.32 18.68
CA GLU A 8 -12.93 -0.24 17.63
C GLU A 8 -12.08 -0.86 16.52
N ALA A 9 -11.10 -0.12 16.00
CA ALA A 9 -10.18 -0.62 14.98
C ALA A 9 -9.42 -1.88 15.41
N THR A 10 -9.00 -1.97 16.68
CA THR A 10 -8.32 -3.15 17.21
C THR A 10 -9.27 -4.33 17.35
N ASP A 11 -10.54 -4.09 17.66
CA ASP A 11 -11.58 -5.12 17.67
C ASP A 11 -11.86 -5.65 16.25
N VAL A 12 -12.04 -4.76 15.28
CA VAL A 12 -12.18 -5.10 13.85
C VAL A 12 -10.96 -5.88 13.34
N TYR A 13 -9.76 -5.44 13.72
CA TYR A 13 -8.52 -6.14 13.35
C TYR A 13 -8.48 -7.57 13.88
N ARG A 14 -8.87 -7.79 15.15
CA ARG A 14 -8.95 -9.13 15.74
C ARG A 14 -9.98 -10.01 15.04
N LYS A 15 -11.09 -9.42 14.61
CA LYS A 15 -12.15 -10.10 13.85
C LYS A 15 -11.68 -10.52 12.44
N THR A 16 -10.75 -9.79 11.83
CA THR A 16 -10.24 -10.07 10.45
C THR A 16 -8.99 -10.94 10.39
N TRP A 17 -8.67 -11.66 11.46
CA TRP A 17 -7.49 -12.53 11.55
C TRP A 17 -7.32 -13.56 10.42
N PRO A 18 -8.38 -14.19 9.88
CA PRO A 18 -8.25 -15.08 8.72
C PRO A 18 -7.58 -14.41 7.52
N PHE A 19 -7.93 -13.16 7.20
CA PHE A 19 -7.30 -12.41 6.10
C PHE A 19 -5.84 -12.08 6.38
N VAL A 20 -5.51 -11.74 7.62
CA VAL A 20 -4.14 -11.39 7.94
C VAL A 20 -3.23 -12.61 7.89
N LEU A 21 -3.71 -13.76 8.36
CA LEU A 21 -2.99 -15.03 8.20
C LEU A 21 -2.81 -15.40 6.72
N LEU A 22 -3.83 -15.19 5.89
CA LEU A 22 -3.72 -15.38 4.44
C LEU A 22 -2.66 -14.47 3.83
N GLN A 23 -2.67 -13.16 4.14
CA GLN A 23 -1.68 -12.22 3.64
C GLN A 23 -0.27 -12.56 4.12
N LEU A 24 -0.11 -13.01 5.36
CA LEU A 24 1.16 -13.47 5.89
C LEU A 24 1.65 -14.73 5.15
N ALA A 25 0.78 -15.73 4.96
CA ALA A 25 1.12 -16.95 4.24
C ALA A 25 1.52 -16.66 2.79
N ILE A 26 0.77 -15.80 2.11
CA ILE A 26 1.09 -15.34 0.76
C ILE A 26 2.44 -14.60 0.75
N GLY A 27 2.68 -13.71 1.72
CA GLY A 27 3.94 -12.99 1.85
C GLY A 27 5.14 -13.93 2.06
N ILE A 28 5.00 -14.93 2.92
CA ILE A 28 6.03 -15.96 3.15
C ILE A 28 6.26 -16.78 1.88
N ALA A 29 5.20 -17.25 1.23
CA ALA A 29 5.30 -18.03 -0.01
C ALA A 29 6.06 -17.26 -1.09
N PHE A 30 5.73 -15.98 -1.30
CA PHE A 30 6.42 -15.14 -2.27
C PHE A 30 7.86 -14.81 -1.87
N ALA A 31 8.14 -14.62 -0.58
CA ALA A 31 9.51 -14.44 -0.10
C ALA A 31 10.35 -15.69 -0.40
N LEU A 32 9.84 -16.89 -0.12
CA LEU A 32 10.51 -18.16 -0.43
C LEU A 32 10.71 -18.34 -1.93
N LEU A 33 9.70 -18.07 -2.75
CA LEU A 33 9.82 -18.12 -4.22
C LEU A 33 10.87 -17.13 -4.73
N GLY A 34 10.94 -15.93 -4.17
CA GLY A 34 11.96 -14.93 -4.50
C GLY A 34 13.37 -15.41 -4.14
N VAL A 35 13.56 -16.00 -2.96
CA VAL A 35 14.86 -16.58 -2.54
C VAL A 35 15.27 -17.72 -3.45
N ILE A 36 14.35 -18.66 -3.76
CA ILE A 36 14.61 -19.78 -4.68
C ILE A 36 14.98 -19.26 -6.07
N TYR A 37 14.25 -18.27 -6.57
CA TYR A 37 14.52 -17.65 -7.86
C TYR A 37 15.91 -17.00 -7.91
N LEU A 38 16.25 -16.19 -6.91
CA LEU A 38 17.57 -15.54 -6.84
C LEU A 38 18.70 -16.55 -6.69
N ALA A 39 18.51 -17.58 -5.85
CA ALA A 39 19.47 -18.66 -5.70
C ALA A 39 19.70 -19.40 -7.03
N LEU A 40 18.62 -19.67 -7.78
CA LEU A 40 18.69 -20.29 -9.10
C LEU A 40 19.44 -19.40 -10.10
N VAL A 41 19.16 -18.10 -10.12
CA VAL A 41 19.86 -17.14 -11.02
C VAL A 41 21.34 -17.07 -10.70
N VAL A 42 21.72 -17.02 -9.41
CA VAL A 42 23.13 -17.01 -8.99
C VAL A 42 23.80 -18.34 -9.33
N TRP A 43 23.14 -19.47 -9.10
CA TRP A 43 23.67 -20.80 -9.42
C TRP A 43 23.85 -21.02 -10.92
N LEU A 44 22.88 -20.61 -11.74
CA LEU A 44 23.01 -20.64 -13.20
C LEU A 44 24.16 -19.71 -13.65
N GLY A 45 24.26 -18.52 -13.07
CA GLY A 45 25.34 -17.58 -13.35
C GLY A 45 26.73 -18.18 -13.06
N SER A 46 26.90 -18.87 -11.93
CA SER A 46 28.19 -19.49 -11.57
C SER A 46 28.58 -20.66 -12.49
N LEU A 47 27.61 -21.45 -12.97
CA LEU A 47 27.86 -22.52 -13.93
C LEU A 47 28.42 -21.99 -15.27
N PHE A 48 27.93 -20.84 -15.75
CA PHE A 48 28.46 -20.25 -16.99
C PHE A 48 29.81 -19.54 -16.79
N LEU A 49 30.11 -19.06 -15.57
CA LEU A 49 31.39 -18.40 -15.27
C LEU A 49 32.52 -19.38 -14.99
N TRP A 50 32.22 -20.53 -14.37
CA TRP A 50 33.22 -21.51 -13.92
C TRP A 50 33.14 -22.87 -14.63
N GLY A 51 32.08 -23.15 -15.38
CA GLY A 51 31.96 -24.36 -16.18
C GLY A 51 32.48 -24.20 -17.61
N ASP A 52 32.64 -25.33 -18.28
CA ASP A 52 33.13 -25.52 -19.66
C ASP A 52 32.26 -24.81 -20.73
N GLY A 53 31.18 -24.14 -20.30
CA GLY A 53 30.08 -23.62 -21.12
C GLY A 53 30.40 -22.41 -22.00
N GLY A 54 31.65 -21.94 -22.04
CA GLY A 54 32.16 -21.04 -23.08
C GLY A 54 31.46 -19.67 -23.23
N GLY A 55 30.57 -19.29 -22.32
CA GLY A 55 29.92 -17.99 -22.34
C GLY A 55 30.88 -16.93 -21.85
N GLY A 56 31.30 -16.01 -22.73
CA GLY A 56 32.04 -14.82 -22.30
C GLY A 56 31.26 -14.08 -21.21
N ILE A 57 31.97 -13.39 -20.29
CA ILE A 57 31.38 -12.65 -19.15
C ILE A 57 30.17 -11.79 -19.56
N LEU A 58 30.20 -11.24 -20.78
CA LEU A 58 29.11 -10.46 -21.36
C LEU A 58 27.81 -11.25 -21.58
N VAL A 59 27.89 -12.52 -21.97
CA VAL A 59 26.72 -13.40 -22.16
C VAL A 59 26.08 -13.72 -20.82
N VAL A 60 26.89 -14.03 -19.80
CA VAL A 60 26.39 -14.28 -18.44
C VAL A 60 25.74 -13.04 -17.86
N ALA A 61 26.40 -11.88 -18.00
CA ALA A 61 25.84 -10.60 -17.56
C ALA A 61 24.50 -10.30 -18.24
N LEU A 62 24.39 -10.57 -19.55
CA LEU A 62 23.14 -10.38 -20.30
C LEU A 62 22.03 -11.32 -19.80
N VAL A 63 22.32 -12.60 -19.61
CA VAL A 63 21.34 -13.58 -19.08
C VAL A 63 20.89 -13.19 -17.68
N MET A 64 21.81 -12.78 -16.80
CA MET A 64 21.47 -12.29 -15.47
C MET A 64 20.61 -11.03 -15.50
N LEU A 65 20.91 -10.09 -16.40
CA LEU A 65 20.12 -8.88 -16.58
C LEU A 65 18.70 -9.21 -17.06
N VAL A 66 18.57 -10.08 -18.07
CA VAL A 66 17.27 -10.53 -18.60
C VAL A 66 16.47 -11.24 -17.51
N ALA A 67 17.12 -12.10 -16.71
CA ALA A 67 16.49 -12.75 -15.56
C ALA A 67 15.95 -11.71 -14.56
N LEU A 68 16.80 -10.77 -14.12
CA LEU A 68 16.41 -9.74 -13.16
C LEU A 68 15.24 -8.86 -13.66
N VAL A 69 15.29 -8.43 -14.93
CA VAL A 69 14.23 -7.63 -15.55
C VAL A 69 12.94 -8.44 -15.66
N SER A 70 13.03 -9.71 -16.09
CA SER A 70 11.86 -10.60 -16.19
C SER A 70 11.23 -10.84 -14.83
N PHE A 71 12.03 -11.05 -13.79
CA PHE A 71 11.56 -11.17 -12.42
C PHE A 71 10.86 -9.90 -11.93
N ALA A 72 11.47 -8.73 -12.14
CA ALA A 72 10.86 -7.46 -11.77
C ALA A 72 9.51 -7.24 -12.48
N TYR A 73 9.42 -7.63 -13.75
CA TYR A 73 8.19 -7.58 -14.53
C TYR A 73 7.11 -8.53 -13.99
N ILE A 74 7.44 -9.82 -13.81
CA ILE A 74 6.52 -10.82 -13.25
C ILE A 74 6.06 -10.40 -11.85
N TRP A 75 6.97 -9.91 -11.01
CA TRP A 75 6.67 -9.41 -9.67
C TRP A 75 5.69 -8.22 -9.70
N ARG A 76 5.82 -7.35 -10.70
CA ARG A 76 4.87 -6.23 -10.90
C ARG A 76 3.48 -6.74 -11.26
N LEU A 77 3.38 -7.75 -12.12
CA LEU A 77 2.10 -8.37 -12.48
C LEU A 77 1.45 -9.06 -11.27
N ILE A 78 2.20 -9.85 -10.51
CA ILE A 78 1.72 -10.51 -9.29
C ILE A 78 1.17 -9.48 -8.30
N LYS A 79 1.90 -8.39 -8.06
CA LYS A 79 1.43 -7.31 -7.18
C LYS A 79 0.14 -6.69 -7.68
N ARG A 80 0.08 -6.38 -8.99
CA ARG A 80 -1.08 -5.71 -9.60
C ARG A 80 -2.34 -6.57 -9.60
N TYR A 81 -2.22 -7.84 -9.99
CA TYR A 81 -3.38 -8.69 -10.28
C TYR A 81 -3.77 -9.63 -9.13
N VAL A 82 -2.81 -10.05 -8.29
CA VAL A 82 -3.06 -11.05 -7.23
C VAL A 82 -3.04 -10.40 -5.85
N LEU A 83 -1.91 -9.78 -5.48
CA LEU A 83 -1.74 -9.25 -4.11
C LEU A 83 -2.68 -8.08 -3.83
N TYR A 84 -2.93 -7.25 -4.84
CA TYR A 84 -3.85 -6.14 -4.69
C TYR A 84 -5.31 -6.59 -4.56
N MET A 85 -5.73 -7.61 -5.30
CA MET A 85 -7.05 -8.24 -5.16
C MET A 85 -7.29 -8.78 -3.74
N VAL A 86 -6.30 -9.50 -3.19
CA VAL A 86 -6.36 -10.01 -1.81
C VAL A 86 -6.40 -8.87 -0.78
N ASN A 87 -5.66 -7.79 -1.04
CA ASN A 87 -5.67 -6.62 -0.18
C ASN A 87 -7.04 -5.92 -0.20
N ALA A 88 -7.61 -5.68 -1.39
CA ALA A 88 -8.95 -5.11 -1.55
C ALA A 88 -10.02 -5.98 -0.89
N GLY A 89 -9.90 -7.31 -0.96
CA GLY A 89 -10.83 -8.21 -0.27
C GLY A 89 -10.78 -8.06 1.25
N HIS A 90 -9.59 -7.86 1.83
CA HIS A 90 -9.46 -7.55 3.25
C HIS A 90 -10.06 -6.17 3.59
N VAL A 91 -9.85 -5.18 2.72
CA VAL A 91 -10.45 -3.84 2.87
C VAL A 91 -11.98 -3.91 2.87
N ALA A 92 -12.57 -4.67 1.94
CA ALA A 92 -14.02 -4.86 1.87
C ALA A 92 -14.59 -5.49 3.15
N VAL A 93 -13.89 -6.46 3.75
CA VAL A 93 -14.31 -7.08 5.01
C VAL A 93 -14.17 -6.13 6.19
N ILE A 94 -13.08 -5.35 6.25
CA ILE A 94 -12.94 -4.30 7.27
C ILE A 94 -14.10 -3.30 7.14
N ALA A 95 -14.37 -2.81 5.93
CA ALA A 95 -15.42 -1.85 5.66
C ALA A 95 -16.80 -2.38 6.11
N HIS A 96 -17.13 -3.62 5.75
CA HIS A 96 -18.38 -4.26 6.16
C HIS A 96 -18.51 -4.39 7.68
N ILE A 97 -17.46 -4.83 8.39
CA ILE A 97 -17.51 -4.95 9.85
C ILE A 97 -17.67 -3.58 10.52
N VAL A 98 -17.03 -2.53 9.98
CA VAL A 98 -17.15 -1.17 10.51
C VAL A 98 -18.55 -0.58 10.25
N GLU A 99 -19.14 -0.88 9.09
CA GLU A 99 -20.43 -0.34 8.69
C GLU A 99 -21.62 -1.07 9.31
N GLU A 100 -21.63 -2.41 9.22
CA GLU A 100 -22.76 -3.23 9.65
C GLU A 100 -22.58 -3.77 11.08
N GLY A 101 -21.37 -3.71 11.65
CA GLY A 101 -21.07 -4.27 12.97
C GLY A 101 -20.98 -5.81 13.02
N GLU A 102 -21.21 -6.49 11.89
CA GLU A 102 -21.26 -7.94 11.77
C GLU A 102 -20.01 -8.52 11.10
N VAL A 103 -19.61 -9.73 11.51
CA VAL A 103 -18.47 -10.44 10.92
C VAL A 103 -19.01 -11.50 9.97
N PRO A 104 -18.67 -11.45 8.66
CA PRO A 104 -19.10 -12.46 7.71
C PRO A 104 -18.59 -13.86 8.12
N GLU A 105 -19.45 -14.88 8.02
CA GLU A 105 -19.11 -16.26 8.40
C GLU A 105 -17.87 -16.77 7.65
N ASN A 106 -17.85 -16.56 6.32
CA ASN A 106 -16.70 -16.83 5.48
C ASN A 106 -16.15 -15.52 4.91
N GLN A 107 -15.29 -14.87 5.69
CA GLN A 107 -14.67 -13.59 5.32
C GLN A 107 -13.94 -13.66 3.98
N LEU A 108 -13.18 -14.72 3.71
CA LEU A 108 -12.41 -14.84 2.47
C LEU A 108 -13.32 -14.87 1.24
N SER A 109 -14.38 -15.68 1.30
CA SER A 109 -15.38 -15.74 0.23
C SER A 109 -16.11 -14.41 0.09
N TYR A 110 -16.52 -13.80 1.21
CA TYR A 110 -17.21 -12.51 1.22
C TYR A 110 -16.36 -11.42 0.57
N GLY A 111 -15.13 -11.21 1.06
CA GLY A 111 -14.24 -10.17 0.55
C GLY A 111 -13.85 -10.38 -0.91
N THR A 112 -13.61 -11.62 -1.35
CA THR A 112 -13.33 -11.90 -2.77
C THR A 112 -14.55 -11.64 -3.65
N THR A 113 -15.75 -12.01 -3.20
CA THR A 113 -17.00 -11.77 -3.93
C THR A 113 -17.28 -10.27 -4.06
N GLN A 114 -17.17 -9.52 -2.96
CA GLN A 114 -17.36 -8.06 -2.97
C GLN A 114 -16.44 -7.35 -3.97
N VAL A 115 -15.16 -7.74 -4.03
CA VAL A 115 -14.23 -7.12 -4.98
C VAL A 115 -14.55 -7.51 -6.42
N GLN A 116 -14.92 -8.77 -6.67
CA GLN A 116 -15.26 -9.25 -8.02
C GLN A 116 -16.55 -8.62 -8.54
N GLU A 117 -17.59 -8.54 -7.72
CA GLU A 117 -18.86 -7.92 -8.07
C GLU A 117 -18.70 -6.42 -8.27
N TYR A 118 -17.97 -5.75 -7.37
CA TYR A 118 -17.79 -4.32 -7.44
C TYR A 118 -16.87 -3.96 -8.60
N PHE A 119 -15.63 -4.46 -8.72
CA PHE A 119 -14.70 -3.96 -9.74
C PHE A 119 -14.66 -4.73 -11.06
N VAL A 120 -15.27 -5.92 -11.16
CA VAL A 120 -15.30 -6.83 -12.33
C VAL A 120 -13.92 -7.34 -12.77
N SER A 121 -12.94 -6.45 -12.96
CA SER A 121 -11.55 -6.79 -13.24
C SER A 121 -10.56 -6.23 -12.22
N ALA A 122 -9.41 -6.90 -12.14
CA ALA A 122 -8.25 -6.41 -11.40
C ALA A 122 -7.60 -5.17 -12.04
N SER A 123 -7.73 -4.98 -13.36
CA SER A 123 -7.22 -3.80 -14.06
C SER A 123 -7.95 -2.55 -13.60
N GLY A 124 -9.28 -2.62 -13.52
CA GLY A 124 -10.13 -1.52 -13.11
C GLY A 124 -9.96 -1.13 -11.65
N LEU A 125 -9.99 -2.13 -10.75
CA LEU A 125 -9.64 -1.96 -9.33
C LEU A 125 -8.28 -1.24 -9.16
N TYR A 126 -7.24 -1.69 -9.88
CA TYR A 126 -5.91 -1.06 -9.82
C TYR A 126 -5.91 0.35 -10.40
N GLY A 127 -6.64 0.58 -11.50
CA GLY A 127 -6.76 1.89 -12.15
C GLY A 127 -7.33 2.95 -11.22
N VAL A 128 -8.46 2.63 -10.56
CA VAL A 128 -9.07 3.50 -9.56
C VAL A 128 -8.08 3.80 -8.42
N ASN A 129 -7.44 2.77 -7.85
CA ASN A 129 -6.51 2.98 -6.74
C ASN A 129 -5.31 3.84 -7.11
N VAL A 130 -4.73 3.65 -8.30
CA VAL A 130 -3.59 4.46 -8.75
C VAL A 130 -3.99 5.92 -8.91
N LEU A 131 -5.19 6.18 -9.44
CA LEU A 131 -5.71 7.54 -9.55
C LEU A 131 -5.93 8.17 -8.18
N VAL A 132 -6.61 7.47 -7.27
CA VAL A 132 -6.84 7.95 -5.88
C VAL A 132 -5.52 8.20 -5.14
N ASP A 133 -4.57 7.26 -5.18
CA ASP A 133 -3.24 7.42 -4.56
C ASP A 133 -2.50 8.65 -5.13
N ALA A 134 -2.60 8.89 -6.44
CA ALA A 134 -2.00 10.07 -7.07
C ALA A 134 -2.67 11.37 -6.58
N ILE A 135 -4.00 11.39 -6.48
CA ILE A 135 -4.76 12.55 -5.98
C ILE A 135 -4.36 12.88 -4.55
N LEU A 136 -4.42 11.89 -3.66
CA LEU A 136 -4.10 12.07 -2.25
C LEU A 136 -2.64 12.53 -2.05
N LYS A 137 -1.70 12.05 -2.88
CA LYS A 137 -0.30 12.52 -2.85
C LYS A 137 -0.15 13.97 -3.29
N GLN A 138 -0.81 14.36 -4.39
CA GLN A 138 -0.76 15.74 -4.90
C GLN A 138 -1.37 16.70 -3.89
N PHE A 139 -2.58 16.39 -3.43
CA PHE A 139 -3.31 17.15 -2.43
C PHE A 139 -2.52 17.28 -1.13
N THR A 140 -2.02 16.17 -0.58
CA THR A 140 -1.24 16.16 0.67
C THR A 140 0.05 16.95 0.53
N ARG A 141 0.76 16.84 -0.60
CA ARG A 141 1.97 17.64 -0.85
C ARG A 141 1.65 19.13 -0.95
N SER A 142 0.49 19.48 -1.49
CA SER A 142 0.05 20.86 -1.60
C SER A 142 -0.24 21.48 -0.23
N ILE A 143 -0.98 20.78 0.63
CA ILE A 143 -1.34 21.25 1.97
C ILE A 143 -0.20 21.11 2.99
N ALA A 144 0.74 20.17 2.82
CA ALA A 144 1.90 20.01 3.70
C ALA A 144 2.90 21.19 3.61
N ARG A 145 2.79 22.04 2.58
CA ARG A 145 3.50 23.33 2.52
C ARG A 145 2.99 24.31 3.58
N VAL A 146 1.79 24.08 4.11
CA VAL A 146 1.24 24.81 5.25
C VAL A 146 1.80 24.15 6.51
N GLN A 147 2.62 24.90 7.27
CA GLN A 147 3.39 24.41 8.42
C GLN A 147 2.54 23.79 9.56
N GLU A 148 1.21 23.90 9.48
CA GLU A 148 0.24 23.41 10.47
C GLU A 148 0.04 21.88 10.47
N LEU A 149 0.56 21.15 9.48
CA LEU A 149 0.31 19.71 9.36
C LEU A 149 1.14 18.85 10.33
N ILE A 150 2.18 19.41 10.95
CA ILE A 150 3.14 18.64 11.75
C ILE A 150 2.64 18.55 13.20
N PRO A 151 2.32 17.34 13.71
CA PRO A 151 1.88 17.18 15.11
C PRO A 151 3.00 17.42 16.14
N LEU A 152 4.25 17.54 15.69
CA LEU A 152 5.46 17.58 16.51
C LEU A 152 6.36 18.76 16.09
N PRO A 153 6.82 19.60 17.03
CA PRO A 153 7.84 20.60 16.70
C PRO A 153 9.15 19.88 16.36
N ILE A 154 9.56 19.93 15.10
CA ILE A 154 10.83 19.34 14.66
C ILE A 154 11.89 20.44 14.64
N PRO A 155 12.99 20.30 15.40
CA PRO A 155 14.13 21.20 15.28
C PRO A 155 14.72 21.10 13.87
N SER A 156 14.93 22.25 13.24
CA SER A 156 15.44 22.37 11.86
C SER A 156 16.82 21.77 11.67
N GLU A 157 17.55 21.47 12.75
CA GLU A 157 18.91 20.94 12.72
C GLU A 157 18.98 19.41 12.51
N LEU A 158 17.85 18.68 12.52
CA LEU A 158 17.81 17.23 12.34
C LEU A 158 17.30 16.83 10.95
N GLU A 159 18.16 16.91 9.93
CA GLU A 159 17.85 16.52 8.55
C GLU A 159 17.27 15.09 8.45
N ALA A 160 17.80 14.15 9.24
CA ALA A 160 17.32 12.77 9.28
C ALA A 160 15.87 12.66 9.77
N LEU A 161 15.45 13.52 10.72
CA LEU A 161 14.08 13.53 11.24
C LEU A 161 13.10 14.09 10.21
N ILE A 162 13.54 15.07 9.41
CA ILE A 162 12.77 15.62 8.29
C ILE A 162 12.55 14.56 7.20
N ASP A 163 13.60 13.81 6.82
CA ASP A 163 13.48 12.72 5.84
C ASP A 163 12.53 11.60 6.32
N VAL A 164 12.64 11.19 7.58
CA VAL A 164 11.72 10.21 8.18
C VAL A 164 10.28 10.73 8.17
N LEU A 165 10.05 12.01 8.50
CA LEU A 165 8.72 12.61 8.44
C LEU A 165 8.17 12.61 7.01
N GLN A 166 8.95 13.03 6.02
CA GLN A 166 8.52 13.03 4.62
C GLN A 166 8.15 11.63 4.14
N LYS A 167 8.96 10.62 4.48
CA LYS A 167 8.65 9.21 4.21
C LYS A 167 7.39 8.75 4.94
N SER A 168 7.15 9.25 6.15
CA SER A 168 5.94 8.96 6.93
C SER A 168 4.69 9.55 6.28
N ILE A 169 4.76 10.77 5.73
CA ILE A 169 3.67 11.39 4.97
C ILE A 169 3.32 10.58 3.73
N VAL A 170 4.31 10.21 2.93
CA VAL A 170 4.08 9.37 1.75
C VAL A 170 3.46 8.03 2.13
N LEU A 171 3.90 7.44 3.26
CA LEU A 171 3.37 6.19 3.75
C LEU A 171 1.95 6.33 4.30
N ALA A 172 1.65 7.42 5.01
CA ALA A 172 0.31 7.74 5.50
C ALA A 172 -0.69 7.84 4.35
N VAL A 173 -0.34 8.58 3.30
CA VAL A 173 -1.17 8.69 2.09
C VAL A 173 -1.48 7.34 1.45
N ARG A 174 -0.52 6.40 1.47
CA ARG A 174 -0.71 5.02 0.98
C ARG A 174 -1.52 4.11 1.92
N TYR A 175 -1.91 4.58 3.09
CA TYR A 175 -2.95 3.93 3.88
C TYR A 175 -4.30 4.64 3.67
N LEU A 176 -4.28 5.93 3.37
CA LEU A 176 -5.49 6.69 3.07
C LEU A 176 -6.15 6.25 1.76
N ASP A 177 -5.39 5.85 0.73
CA ASP A 177 -5.99 5.28 -0.50
C ASP A 177 -6.84 4.03 -0.19
N THR A 178 -6.39 3.16 0.72
CA THR A 178 -7.17 2.00 1.17
C THR A 178 -8.40 2.38 1.97
N ALA A 179 -8.40 3.54 2.63
CA ALA A 179 -9.57 4.06 3.33
C ALA A 179 -10.62 4.60 2.35
N ILE A 180 -10.20 5.29 1.28
CA ILE A 180 -11.10 5.67 0.19
C ILE A 180 -11.70 4.42 -0.47
N LEU A 181 -10.88 3.40 -0.72
CA LEU A 181 -11.37 2.11 -1.24
C LEU A 181 -12.41 1.46 -0.31
N ALA A 182 -12.19 1.54 1.01
CA ALA A 182 -13.15 1.06 2.00
C ALA A 182 -14.49 1.82 1.91
N TYR A 183 -14.44 3.14 1.73
CA TYR A 183 -15.63 3.97 1.52
C TYR A 183 -16.39 3.55 0.27
N MET A 184 -15.71 3.28 -0.84
CA MET A 184 -16.36 2.82 -2.08
C MET A 184 -17.19 1.54 -1.88
N PHE A 185 -16.74 0.63 -1.02
CA PHE A 185 -17.51 -0.59 -0.71
C PHE A 185 -18.78 -0.32 0.11
N VAL A 186 -18.86 0.80 0.86
CA VAL A 186 -20.02 1.12 1.71
C VAL A 186 -20.96 2.16 1.10
N ASP A 187 -20.48 2.97 0.16
CA ASP A 187 -21.24 4.04 -0.53
C ASP A 187 -22.41 3.50 -1.38
N ARG A 188 -22.38 2.21 -1.75
CA ARG A 188 -23.42 1.49 -2.53
C ARG A 188 -23.86 2.19 -3.83
N ASN A 189 -23.04 3.09 -4.38
CA ASN A 189 -23.29 3.76 -5.65
C ASN A 189 -22.84 2.87 -6.83
N ASP A 190 -23.68 2.78 -7.86
CA ASP A 190 -23.37 2.01 -9.08
C ASP A 190 -22.21 2.62 -9.87
N ASN A 191 -22.08 3.95 -9.81
CA ASN A 191 -20.99 4.69 -10.42
C ASN A 191 -19.77 4.71 -9.49
N ARG A 192 -18.83 3.82 -9.77
CA ARG A 192 -17.60 3.60 -8.98
C ARG A 192 -16.68 4.81 -8.97
N TRP A 193 -16.63 5.56 -10.08
CA TRP A 193 -15.85 6.79 -10.15
C TRP A 193 -16.48 7.88 -9.28
N ALA A 194 -17.81 7.94 -9.20
CA ALA A 194 -18.52 8.82 -8.28
C ALA A 194 -18.23 8.43 -6.81
N SER A 195 -18.29 7.14 -6.44
CA SER A 195 -17.88 6.71 -5.09
C SER A 195 -16.44 7.09 -4.74
N ALA A 196 -15.51 6.93 -5.68
CA ALA A 196 -14.12 7.33 -5.49
C ALA A 196 -13.98 8.85 -5.31
N ARG A 197 -14.67 9.65 -6.15
CA ARG A 197 -14.71 11.11 -6.06
C ARG A 197 -15.26 11.54 -4.70
N ASP A 198 -16.40 11.00 -4.31
CA ASP A 198 -17.11 11.37 -3.09
C ASP A 198 -16.29 10.99 -1.84
N GLY A 199 -15.65 9.81 -1.85
CA GLY A 199 -14.69 9.43 -0.81
C GLY A 199 -13.52 10.41 -0.70
N VAL A 200 -12.95 10.84 -1.83
CA VAL A 200 -11.86 11.85 -1.84
C VAL A 200 -12.33 13.21 -1.31
N VAL A 201 -13.56 13.63 -1.64
CA VAL A 201 -14.16 14.86 -1.12
C VAL A 201 -14.36 14.77 0.39
N LEU A 202 -14.90 13.66 0.90
CA LEU A 202 -15.09 13.43 2.33
C LEU A 202 -13.76 13.38 3.10
N TYR A 203 -12.71 12.83 2.49
CA TYR A 203 -11.36 12.95 3.02
C TYR A 203 -10.91 14.41 3.04
N GLY A 204 -11.19 15.18 1.98
CA GLY A 204 -10.92 16.62 1.94
C GLY A 204 -11.57 17.40 3.08
N LYS A 205 -12.74 17.00 3.58
CA LYS A 205 -13.38 17.64 4.75
C LYS A 205 -12.71 17.23 6.07
N THR A 206 -12.34 15.96 6.17
CA THR A 206 -11.79 15.37 7.40
C THR A 206 -10.25 15.33 7.44
N TRP A 207 -9.58 15.95 6.45
CA TRP A 207 -8.16 15.74 6.17
C TRP A 207 -7.25 16.00 7.38
N LYS A 208 -7.50 17.06 8.16
CA LYS A 208 -6.67 17.40 9.33
C LYS A 208 -6.69 16.28 10.36
N THR A 209 -7.88 15.75 10.64
CA THR A 209 -8.09 14.68 11.61
C THR A 209 -7.55 13.36 11.08
N VAL A 210 -7.90 12.99 9.85
CA VAL A 210 -7.57 11.68 9.28
C VAL A 210 -6.10 11.58 8.89
N LEU A 211 -5.51 12.60 8.27
CA LEU A 211 -4.07 12.60 7.95
C LEU A 211 -3.23 12.71 9.21
N GLY A 212 -3.58 13.58 10.16
CA GLY A 212 -2.84 13.74 11.41
C GLY A 212 -2.81 12.46 12.25
N SER A 213 -3.96 11.79 12.38
CA SER A 213 -4.07 10.49 13.05
C SER A 213 -3.29 9.38 12.31
N THR A 214 -3.38 9.36 10.97
CA THR A 214 -2.63 8.42 10.12
C THR A 214 -1.11 8.63 10.24
N LEU A 215 -0.65 9.88 10.28
CA LEU A 215 0.76 10.20 10.52
C LEU A 215 1.22 9.71 11.88
N LEU A 216 0.43 9.97 12.93
CA LEU A 216 0.76 9.54 14.28
C LEU A 216 0.91 8.01 14.35
N ILE A 217 -0.01 7.25 13.74
CA ILE A 217 0.05 5.79 13.76
C ILE A 217 1.21 5.24 12.90
N VAL A 218 1.55 5.88 11.79
CA VAL A 218 2.70 5.51 10.96
C VAL A 218 4.02 5.73 11.70
N VAL A 219 4.17 6.87 12.39
CA VAL A 219 5.34 7.13 13.24
C VAL A 219 5.40 6.14 14.40
N GLY A 220 4.25 5.87 15.04
CA GLY A 220 4.13 4.85 16.09
C GLY A 220 4.53 3.45 15.61
N MET A 221 4.21 3.08 14.37
CA MET A 221 4.63 1.83 13.74
C MET A 221 6.16 1.75 13.56
N TYR A 222 6.81 2.84 13.15
CA TYR A 222 8.28 2.86 13.08
C TYR A 222 8.92 2.74 14.46
N ALA A 223 8.41 3.47 15.44
CA ALA A 223 8.87 3.37 16.83
C ALA A 223 8.71 1.95 17.37
N LEU A 224 7.57 1.31 17.14
CA LEU A 224 7.31 -0.08 17.54
C LEU A 224 8.28 -1.06 16.86
N SER A 225 8.52 -0.88 15.56
CA SER A 225 9.46 -1.73 14.81
C SER A 225 10.89 -1.58 15.34
N PHE A 226 11.30 -0.35 15.68
CA PHE A 226 12.59 -0.08 16.27
C PHE A 226 12.72 -0.71 17.67
N VAL A 227 11.73 -0.53 18.54
CA VAL A 227 11.71 -1.15 19.88
C VAL A 227 11.80 -2.67 19.78
N LEU A 228 11.05 -3.29 18.87
CA LEU A 228 11.09 -4.73 18.65
C LEU A 228 12.48 -5.19 18.19
N ALA A 229 13.12 -4.47 17.27
CA ALA A 229 14.47 -4.76 16.81
C ALA A 229 15.49 -4.64 17.95
N THR A 230 15.41 -3.59 18.77
CA THR A 230 16.28 -3.42 19.94
C THR A 230 16.07 -4.51 20.98
N LEU A 231 14.83 -4.94 21.21
CA LEU A 231 14.52 -6.01 22.17
C LEU A 231 15.06 -7.38 21.71
N LEU A 232 15.06 -7.64 20.40
CA LEU A 232 15.57 -8.89 19.84
C LEU A 232 17.07 -8.87 19.55
N ALA A 233 17.71 -7.70 19.51
CA ALA A 233 19.15 -7.58 19.25
C ALA A 233 20.04 -8.41 20.21
N PRO A 234 19.77 -8.49 21.53
CA PRO A 234 20.53 -9.38 22.42
C PRO A 234 20.46 -10.86 22.03
N VAL A 235 19.38 -11.29 21.37
CA VAL A 235 19.27 -12.68 20.87
C VAL A 235 20.24 -12.91 19.72
N ALA A 236 20.43 -11.93 18.82
CA ALA A 236 21.45 -12.03 17.77
C ALA A 236 22.85 -12.13 18.38
N VAL A 237 23.17 -11.24 19.33
CA VAL A 237 24.48 -11.23 20.03
C VAL A 237 24.73 -12.54 20.79
N ALA A 238 23.71 -13.10 21.44
CA ALA A 238 23.84 -14.38 22.14
C ALA A 238 24.14 -15.55 21.19
N LEU A 239 23.77 -15.44 19.92
CA LEU A 239 24.04 -16.44 18.88
C LEU A 239 25.40 -16.25 18.20
N ASP A 240 26.17 -15.20 18.50
CA ASP A 240 27.52 -14.97 17.99
C ASP A 240 28.57 -15.92 18.61
N VAL A 241 28.14 -16.85 19.48
CA VAL A 241 28.92 -18.02 19.89
C VAL A 241 29.07 -19.07 18.78
N LEU A 242 28.27 -18.94 17.71
CA LEU A 242 28.38 -19.78 16.52
C LEU A 242 29.63 -19.40 15.70
N PRO A 243 30.17 -20.31 14.86
CA PRO A 243 31.31 -19.99 14.00
C PRO A 243 31.06 -18.72 13.15
N PRO A 244 32.09 -17.92 12.80
CA PRO A 244 31.92 -16.65 12.07
C PRO A 244 31.13 -16.74 10.77
N ALA A 245 31.09 -17.92 10.14
CA ALA A 245 30.24 -18.19 8.97
C ALA A 245 28.72 -18.06 9.25
N PHE A 246 28.30 -18.07 10.52
CA PHE A 246 26.91 -18.02 10.97
C PHE A 246 26.55 -16.73 11.74
N GLU A 247 27.50 -15.85 12.05
CA GLU A 247 27.23 -14.55 12.69
C GLU A 247 26.28 -13.68 11.84
N LEU A 248 26.48 -13.63 10.53
CA LEU A 248 25.55 -12.95 9.61
C LEU A 248 24.15 -13.60 9.63
N LEU A 249 24.07 -14.91 9.88
CA LEU A 249 22.80 -15.63 9.91
C LEU A 249 21.97 -15.31 11.18
N SER A 250 22.62 -15.03 12.32
CA SER A 250 21.93 -14.64 13.56
C SER A 250 21.21 -13.29 13.41
N TRP A 251 21.90 -12.30 12.84
CA TRP A 251 21.33 -10.98 12.55
C TRP A 251 20.25 -11.03 11.48
N VAL A 252 20.44 -11.83 10.42
CA VAL A 252 19.42 -12.07 9.39
C VAL A 252 18.18 -12.73 9.99
N LEU A 253 18.35 -13.69 10.90
CA LEU A 253 17.23 -14.35 11.59
C LEU A 253 16.43 -13.33 12.42
N VAL A 254 17.11 -12.51 13.24
CA VAL A 254 16.45 -11.49 14.06
C VAL A 254 15.75 -10.44 13.18
N ALA A 255 16.43 -9.92 12.15
CA ALA A 255 15.83 -8.99 11.20
C ALA A 255 14.63 -9.62 10.47
N GLY A 256 14.71 -10.91 10.13
CA GLY A 256 13.62 -11.68 9.53
C GLY A 256 12.41 -11.78 10.45
N VAL A 257 12.61 -12.07 11.73
CA VAL A 257 11.52 -12.11 12.73
C VAL A 257 10.87 -10.73 12.87
N VAL A 258 11.66 -9.67 13.01
CA VAL A 258 11.14 -8.29 13.06
C VAL A 258 10.34 -7.96 11.80
N ALA A 259 10.86 -8.33 10.63
CA ALA A 259 10.20 -8.10 9.35
C ALA A 259 8.88 -8.86 9.23
N VAL A 260 8.81 -10.12 9.69
CA VAL A 260 7.60 -10.94 9.71
C VAL A 260 6.54 -10.34 10.64
N VAL A 261 6.92 -9.94 11.86
CA VAL A 261 5.99 -9.29 12.80
C VAL A 261 5.50 -7.96 12.24
N HIS A 262 6.40 -7.12 11.72
CA HIS A 262 6.05 -5.84 11.13
C HIS A 262 5.12 -6.00 9.93
N ALA A 263 5.44 -6.90 8.99
CA ALA A 263 4.66 -7.09 7.78
C ALA A 263 3.33 -7.83 8.01
N GLY A 264 3.33 -8.83 8.88
CA GLY A 264 2.19 -9.71 9.12
C GLY A 264 1.25 -9.25 10.22
N VAL A 265 1.70 -8.41 11.16
CA VAL A 265 0.87 -8.00 12.31
C VAL A 265 0.69 -6.48 12.31
N VAL A 266 1.81 -5.74 12.29
CA VAL A 266 1.75 -4.28 12.48
C VAL A 266 1.12 -3.59 11.27
N LYS A 267 1.55 -3.88 10.04
CA LYS A 267 0.99 -3.23 8.83
C LYS A 267 -0.53 -3.45 8.65
N PRO A 268 -1.06 -4.69 8.78
CA PRO A 268 -2.50 -4.90 8.64
C PRO A 268 -3.30 -4.24 9.78
N TRP A 269 -2.73 -4.17 10.99
CA TRP A 269 -3.34 -3.43 12.09
C TRP A 269 -3.40 -1.92 11.79
N VAL A 270 -2.29 -1.30 11.37
CA VAL A 270 -2.26 0.13 10.97
C VAL A 270 -3.30 0.41 9.88
N LYS A 271 -3.36 -0.45 8.86
CA LYS A 271 -4.37 -0.33 7.79
C LYS A 271 -5.80 -0.31 8.37
N THR A 272 -6.10 -1.23 9.29
CA THR A 272 -7.42 -1.33 9.92
C THR A 272 -7.75 -0.08 10.72
N VAL A 273 -6.78 0.47 11.46
CA VAL A 273 -6.93 1.75 12.18
C VAL A 273 -7.26 2.89 11.24
N VAL A 274 -6.53 3.03 10.13
CA VAL A 274 -6.75 4.12 9.17
C VAL A 274 -8.11 4.01 8.50
N ILE A 275 -8.50 2.81 8.05
CA ILE A 275 -9.81 2.57 7.44
C ILE A 275 -10.94 2.88 8.44
N THR A 276 -10.86 2.34 9.65
CA THR A 276 -11.89 2.54 10.68
C THR A 276 -12.01 4.02 11.04
N THR A 277 -10.89 4.70 11.26
CA THR A 277 -10.90 6.14 11.56
C THR A 277 -11.54 6.93 10.42
N PHE A 278 -11.17 6.69 9.18
CA PHE A 278 -11.77 7.41 8.06
C PHE A 278 -13.28 7.15 7.95
N LEU A 279 -13.70 5.87 7.96
CA LEU A 279 -15.11 5.50 7.83
C LEU A 279 -15.99 6.04 8.96
N VAL A 280 -15.46 6.19 10.17
CA VAL A 280 -16.20 6.77 11.30
C VAL A 280 -16.25 8.30 11.18
N GLU A 281 -15.12 8.97 10.91
CA GLU A 281 -15.05 10.43 10.85
C GLU A 281 -15.84 11.00 9.66
N GLN A 282 -15.90 10.28 8.53
CA GLN A 282 -16.64 10.75 7.35
C GLN A 282 -18.16 10.71 7.52
N ARG A 283 -18.71 9.90 8.45
CA ARG A 283 -20.17 9.75 8.65
C ARG A 283 -20.87 11.04 9.06
N GLU A 284 -20.14 11.96 9.70
CA GLU A 284 -20.67 13.25 10.14
C GLU A 284 -20.62 14.30 9.02
N GLU A 285 -20.07 13.94 7.87
CA GLU A 285 -19.82 14.84 6.76
C GLU A 285 -20.62 14.46 5.52
N THR A 286 -20.90 15.46 4.69
CA THR A 286 -21.51 15.28 3.37
C THR A 286 -20.63 15.93 2.32
N THR A 287 -20.67 15.40 1.09
CA THR A 287 -19.97 15.97 -0.06
C THR A 287 -20.54 17.34 -0.41
N ASP A 288 -19.65 18.32 -0.65
CA ASP A 288 -20.02 19.67 -1.05
C ASP A 288 -19.11 20.18 -2.19
N SER A 289 -19.60 21.17 -2.94
CA SER A 289 -18.89 21.72 -4.10
C SER A 289 -17.67 22.57 -3.72
N GLU A 290 -17.64 23.18 -2.53
CA GLU A 290 -16.53 24.01 -2.08
C GLU A 290 -15.28 23.15 -1.85
N THR A 291 -15.44 22.03 -1.15
CA THR A 291 -14.37 21.05 -0.92
C THR A 291 -13.92 20.41 -2.23
N MET A 292 -14.85 20.14 -3.15
CA MET A 292 -14.54 19.62 -4.47
C MET A 292 -13.62 20.57 -5.25
N SER A 293 -13.99 21.85 -5.39
CA SER A 293 -13.13 22.86 -6.03
C SER A 293 -11.79 23.04 -5.31
N TRP A 294 -11.80 22.99 -3.98
CA TRP A 294 -10.58 23.14 -3.18
C TRP A 294 -9.56 22.01 -3.42
N ILE A 295 -10.02 20.77 -3.61
CA ILE A 295 -9.16 19.64 -3.98
C ILE A 295 -8.72 19.77 -5.44
N GLU A 296 -9.61 20.16 -6.34
CA GLU A 296 -9.33 20.33 -7.76
C GLU A 296 -8.19 21.32 -8.00
N ASP A 297 -8.21 22.48 -7.32
CA ASP A 297 -7.14 23.49 -7.33
C ASP A 297 -5.77 22.95 -6.90
N ARG A 298 -5.72 21.79 -6.23
CA ARG A 298 -4.52 21.20 -5.62
C ARG A 298 -4.12 19.88 -6.26
N SER A 299 -4.95 19.32 -7.13
CA SER A 299 -4.69 18.05 -7.79
C SER A 299 -5.34 18.00 -9.17
N ASP A 300 -4.51 18.15 -10.20
CA ASP A 300 -4.93 17.98 -11.60
C ASP A 300 -5.55 16.59 -11.86
N ARG A 301 -5.11 15.58 -11.10
CA ARG A 301 -5.66 14.21 -11.17
C ARG A 301 -7.07 14.10 -10.61
N PHE A 302 -7.49 15.04 -9.77
CA PHE A 302 -8.84 15.05 -9.25
C PHE A 302 -9.83 15.49 -10.34
N SER A 303 -9.47 16.44 -11.21
CA SER A 303 -10.27 16.76 -12.40
C SER A 303 -10.49 15.54 -13.29
N GLU A 304 -9.45 14.71 -13.51
CA GLU A 304 -9.58 13.44 -14.25
C GLU A 304 -10.59 12.48 -13.58
N LEU A 305 -10.62 12.44 -12.25
CA LEU A 305 -11.58 11.62 -11.50
C LEU A 305 -13.02 12.16 -11.60
N VAL A 306 -13.19 13.49 -11.53
CA VAL A 306 -14.50 14.15 -11.69
C VAL A 306 -15.05 13.88 -13.09
N GLU A 307 -14.24 14.05 -14.13
CA GLU A 307 -14.63 13.78 -15.52
C GLU A 307 -15.07 12.32 -15.71
N LYS A 308 -14.34 11.34 -15.15
CA LYS A 308 -14.72 9.93 -15.22
C LYS A 308 -16.02 9.64 -14.46
N ALA A 309 -16.25 10.32 -13.34
CA ALA A 309 -17.48 10.21 -12.56
C ALA A 309 -18.68 10.80 -13.32
N GLU A 310 -18.54 11.97 -13.94
CA GLU A 310 -19.62 12.59 -14.72
C GLU A 310 -20.01 11.78 -15.95
N ASN A 311 -19.03 11.14 -16.60
CA ASN A 311 -19.24 10.33 -17.79
C ASN A 311 -19.63 8.86 -17.50
N ASP A 312 -19.66 8.46 -16.22
CA ASP A 312 -19.83 7.06 -15.78
C ASP A 312 -18.94 6.10 -16.60
N ALA A 313 -17.66 6.47 -16.72
CA ALA A 313 -16.73 5.76 -17.59
C ALA A 313 -16.59 4.28 -17.15
N PRO A 314 -16.51 3.32 -18.08
CA PRO A 314 -16.29 1.93 -17.71
C PRO A 314 -14.95 1.79 -16.96
N VAL A 315 -14.99 1.12 -15.81
CA VAL A 315 -13.80 0.90 -14.96
C VAL A 315 -12.82 -0.10 -15.61
N ASP A 316 -13.26 -0.84 -16.62
CA ASP A 316 -12.55 -1.95 -17.26
C ASP A 316 -11.85 -1.62 -18.59
N ASP A 317 -11.63 -0.35 -18.92
CA ASP A 317 -10.88 -0.02 -20.15
C ASP A 317 -9.40 -0.40 -20.00
N ASP A 318 -9.10 -1.64 -20.39
CA ASP A 318 -7.82 -2.07 -20.95
C ASP A 318 -7.56 -1.22 -22.19
N HIS A 319 -7.07 0.00 -21.97
CA HIS A 319 -6.16 0.64 -22.90
C HIS A 319 -4.76 0.48 -22.32
N PRO A 320 -3.97 -0.51 -22.79
CA PRO A 320 -2.54 -0.38 -22.68
C PRO A 320 -2.21 0.91 -23.41
N ASP A 321 -1.70 1.90 -22.69
CA ASP A 321 -0.97 3.03 -23.26
C ASP A 321 0.35 2.47 -23.83
N ALA A 322 0.20 1.62 -24.85
CA ALA A 322 1.24 1.03 -25.66
C ALA A 322 1.42 2.00 -26.83
N GLY A 323 2.28 2.98 -26.63
CA GLY A 323 2.91 3.74 -27.69
C GLY A 323 2.01 4.77 -28.37
N ARG A 324 1.95 5.98 -27.80
CA ARG A 324 1.96 7.16 -28.65
C ARG A 324 3.31 7.22 -29.36
N THR A 325 3.44 6.56 -30.50
CA THR A 325 4.32 7.07 -31.55
C THR A 325 3.81 8.45 -31.95
N PRO A 326 4.63 9.51 -31.93
CA PRO A 326 4.22 10.78 -32.51
C PRO A 326 4.00 10.56 -34.01
N THR A 327 2.82 10.89 -34.51
CA THR A 327 2.58 11.03 -35.94
C THR A 327 3.53 12.12 -36.47
N PRO A 328 4.50 11.81 -37.36
CA PRO A 328 5.33 12.84 -37.97
C PRO A 328 4.54 13.42 -39.13
N GLY A 329 4.00 14.63 -38.95
CA GLY A 329 3.31 15.28 -40.07
C GLY A 329 2.46 16.47 -39.66
N GLU A 330 3.05 17.49 -39.04
CA GLU A 330 2.55 18.86 -39.13
C GLU A 330 3.66 19.83 -38.71
N ALA A 331 4.64 19.98 -39.61
CA ALA A 331 5.51 21.13 -39.66
C ALA A 331 5.49 21.62 -41.12
N ALA A 332 4.66 22.63 -41.36
CA ALA A 332 4.94 23.61 -42.40
C ALA A 332 6.02 24.57 -41.88
#